data_AF-A0A7C3ZKF5-F1
#
_entry.id   AF-A0A7C3ZKF5-F1
#
_cell.length_a   1.000
_cell.length_b   1.000
_cell.length_c   1.000
_cell.angle_alpha   90.00
_cell.angle_beta   90.00
_cell.angle_gamma   90.00
#
_symmetry.space_group_name_H-M   'P 1'
#
loop_
_entity.id
_entity.type
_entity.pdbx_description
1 polymer ?
#
loop_
_entity_poly.entity_id
_entity_poly.type
_entity_poly.pdbx_seq_one_letter_code
_entity_poly.pdbx_strand_id
1 'polypeptide(L)' 'MAKAKYSQFIRFLQEDLAISSASIAFAERICSGGNLQKNEAYTAPLPMVLWQYGLVTIDQLDRIFDWLETA' A
#
# COMPACT_ATOMS: atom_id res chain seq x y z
N MET A 1 -7.34 -13.74 9.41
CA MET A 1 -8.19 -13.08 8.39
C MET A 1 -7.52 -11.84 7.75
N ALA A 2 -6.25 -11.51 8.03
CA ALA A 2 -5.56 -10.34 7.45
C ALA A 2 -5.25 -10.44 5.94
N LYS A 3 -5.11 -11.66 5.39
CA LYS A 3 -4.78 -11.87 3.98
C LYS A 3 -5.88 -11.39 3.02
N ALA A 4 -7.14 -11.44 3.44
CA ALA A 4 -8.27 -11.00 2.61
C ALA A 4 -8.27 -9.48 2.43
N LYS A 5 -8.07 -8.71 3.51
CA LYS A 5 -7.97 -7.24 3.45
C LYS A 5 -6.80 -6.78 2.58
N TYR A 6 -5.66 -7.49 2.63
CA TYR A 6 -4.52 -7.18 1.78
C TYR A 6 -4.81 -7.36 0.28
N SER A 7 -5.41 -8.49 -0.11
CA SER A 7 -5.79 -8.71 -1.51
C SER A 7 -6.78 -7.66 -2.03
N GLN A 8 -7.70 -7.22 -1.16
CA GLN A 8 -8.68 -6.20 -1.49
C GLN A 8 -8.04 -4.81 -1.64
N PHE A 9 -7.04 -4.53 -0.80
CA PHE A 9 -6.25 -3.30 -0.89
C PHE A 9 -5.46 -3.22 -2.20
N ILE A 10 -4.74 -4.30 -2.57
CA ILE A 10 -3.98 -4.35 -3.82
C ILE A 10 -4.90 -4.16 -5.04
N ARG A 11 -6.10 -4.74 -4.98
CA ARG A 11 -7.09 -4.58 -6.04
C ARG A 11 -7.61 -3.14 -6.13
N PHE A 12 -7.85 -2.48 -5.01
CA PHE A 12 -8.20 -1.05 -4.97
C PHE A 12 -7.08 -0.17 -5.56
N LEU A 13 -5.82 -0.45 -5.22
CA LEU A 13 -4.67 0.24 -5.81
C LEU A 13 -4.62 0.09 -7.34
N GLN A 14 -4.95 -1.10 -7.87
CA GLN A 14 -4.92 -1.36 -9.31
C GLN A 14 -6.13 -0.81 -10.06
N GLU A 15 -7.34 -0.99 -9.52
CA GLU A 15 -8.58 -0.62 -10.20
C GLU A 15 -8.95 0.85 -9.95
N ASP A 16 -8.86 1.32 -8.71
CA ASP A 16 -9.38 2.62 -8.28
C ASP A 16 -8.34 3.75 -8.40
N LEU A 17 -7.07 3.40 -8.20
CA LEU A 17 -5.93 4.31 -8.32
C LEU A 17 -5.12 4.14 -9.61
N ALA A 18 -5.49 3.17 -10.46
CA ALA A 18 -4.78 2.84 -11.69
C ALA A 18 -3.26 2.61 -11.52
N ILE A 19 -2.84 2.15 -10.32
CA ILE A 19 -1.44 1.86 -10.04
C ILE A 19 -1.07 0.56 -10.73
N SER A 20 -0.02 0.62 -11.54
CA SER A 20 0.49 -0.57 -12.22
C SER A 20 0.96 -1.62 -11.20
N SER A 21 0.67 -2.89 -11.48
CA SER A 21 1.11 -4.04 -10.67
C SER A 21 2.62 -4.02 -10.42
N ALA A 22 3.40 -3.48 -11.36
CA ALA A 22 4.85 -3.32 -11.22
C ALA A 22 5.22 -2.34 -10.10
N SER A 23 4.51 -1.22 -9.97
CA SER A 23 4.74 -0.21 -8.92
C SER A 23 4.38 -0.76 -7.54
N ILE A 24 3.29 -1.54 -7.47
CA ILE A 24 2.89 -2.24 -6.24
C ILE A 24 3.94 -3.28 -5.85
N ALA A 25 4.35 -4.14 -6.80
CA ALA A 25 5.38 -5.15 -6.55
C ALA A 25 6.73 -4.52 -6.16
N PHE A 26 7.06 -3.35 -6.70
CA PHE A 26 8.24 -2.57 -6.31
C PHE A 26 8.13 -2.07 -4.86
N ALA A 27 7.00 -1.46 -4.49
CA ALA A 27 6.74 -1.02 -3.11
C ALA A 27 6.74 -2.20 -2.12
N GLU A 28 6.10 -3.32 -2.49
CA GLU A 28 6.13 -4.56 -1.72
C GLU A 28 7.54 -5.10 -1.54
N ARG A 29 8.38 -5.06 -2.58
CA ARG A 29 9.77 -5.52 -2.50
C ARG A 29 10.62 -4.64 -1.57
N ILE A 30 10.38 -3.34 -1.57
CA ILE A 30 11.04 -2.39 -0.67
C ILE A 30 10.62 -2.66 0.78
N CYS A 31 9.31 -2.84 1.02
CA CYS A 31 8.79 -3.18 2.35
C CYS A 31 9.23 -4.59 2.81
N SER A 32 9.26 -5.57 1.90
CA SER A 32 9.60 -6.97 2.20
C SER A 32 11.09 -7.22 2.31
N GLY A 33 11.94 -6.36 1.74
CA GLY A 33 13.40 -6.46 1.78
C GLY A 33 14.03 -6.04 3.11
N GLY A 34 13.29 -5.32 3.96
CA GLY A 34 13.75 -4.89 5.28
C GLY A 34 12.91 -5.50 6.40
N ASN A 35 13.17 -6.76 6.79
CA ASN A 35 12.72 -7.39 8.05
C ASN A 35 11.30 -7.00 8.56
N LEU A 36 10.32 -6.78 7.67
CA LEU A 36 8.98 -6.34 8.07
C LEU A 36 8.07 -7.57 8.22
N GLN A 37 8.53 -8.51 9.03
CA GLN A 37 7.73 -9.62 9.50
C GLN A 37 7.60 -9.48 11.02
N LYS A 38 6.40 -9.15 11.48
CA LYS A 38 5.97 -9.08 12.90
C LYS A 38 6.50 -7.91 13.74
N ASN A 39 5.93 -6.71 13.60
CA ASN A 39 5.59 -5.97 14.82
C ASN A 39 4.53 -4.90 14.56
N GLU A 40 3.47 -4.97 15.36
CA GLU A 40 2.19 -4.28 15.22
C GLU A 40 2.22 -2.78 15.56
N ALA A 41 3.37 -2.10 15.46
CA ALA A 41 3.48 -0.74 16.01
C ALA A 41 4.09 0.32 15.09
N TYR A 42 4.88 -0.02 14.06
CA TYR A 42 5.47 1.01 13.19
C TYR A 42 5.87 0.46 11.82
N THR A 43 4.90 -0.15 11.14
CA THR A 43 5.01 -0.39 9.69
C THR A 43 4.84 0.98 9.02
N ALA A 44 5.88 1.53 8.41
CA ALA A 44 5.67 2.60 7.43
C ALA A 44 4.68 2.03 6.40
N PRO A 45 3.44 2.54 6.33
CA PRO A 45 2.38 1.85 5.58
C PRO A 45 2.74 1.93 4.10
N LEU A 46 2.51 0.86 3.35
CA LEU A 46 2.67 0.80 1.89
C LEU A 46 2.30 2.13 1.16
N PRO A 47 1.21 2.84 1.52
CA PRO A 47 0.92 4.20 1.01
C PRO A 47 2.05 5.22 1.12
N MET A 48 2.77 5.27 2.24
CA MET A 48 3.87 6.21 2.41
C MET A 48 5.05 5.90 1.49
N VAL A 49 5.34 4.62 1.26
CA VAL A 49 6.37 4.22 0.28
C VAL A 49 5.93 4.62 -1.12
N LEU A 50 4.69 4.30 -1.50
CA LEU A 50 4.15 4.70 -2.80
C LEU A 50 4.27 6.22 -3.01
N TRP A 51 3.98 7.03 -1.99
CA TRP A 51 4.08 8.48 -2.07
C TRP A 51 5.53 8.97 -2.17
N GLN A 52 6.44 8.43 -1.34
CA GLN A 52 7.85 8.82 -1.34
C GLN A 52 8.54 8.55 -2.68
N TYR A 53 8.12 7.53 -3.41
CA TYR A 53 8.62 7.22 -4.74
C TYR A 53 7.87 7.95 -5.87
N GLY A 54 6.90 8.80 -5.54
CA GLY A 54 6.07 9.50 -6.53
C GLY A 54 5.17 8.57 -7.34
N LEU A 55 4.91 7.36 -6.84
CA LEU A 55 4.03 6.37 -7.46
C LEU A 55 2.56 6.70 -7.23
N VAL A 56 2.26 7.50 -6.20
CA VAL A 56 0.94 8.08 -5.93
C VAL A 56 1.05 9.57 -5.63
N THR A 57 0.01 10.32 -5.99
CA THR A 57 -0.15 11.72 -5.60
C THR A 57 -0.73 11.84 -4.19
N ILE A 58 -0.74 13.04 -3.61
CA ILE A 58 -1.38 13.29 -2.31
C ILE A 58 -2.88 12.96 -2.34
N ASP A 59 -3.56 13.25 -3.44
CA ASP A 59 -4.99 12.93 -3.61
C ASP A 59 -5.25 11.41 -3.58
N GLN A 60 -4.39 10.66 -4.27
CA GLN A 60 -4.43 9.21 -4.26
C GLN A 60 -4.03 8.63 -2.89
N LEU A 61 -3.05 9.24 -2.22
CA LEU A 61 -2.65 8.88 -0.86
C LEU A 61 -3.82 9.06 0.12
N ASP A 62 -4.57 10.16 0.00
CA ASP A 62 -5.74 10.45 0.83
C ASP A 62 -6.82 9.37 0.67
N ARG A 63 -7.16 8.99 -0.58
CA ARG A 63 -8.09 7.89 -0.88
C ARG A 63 -7.63 6.55 -0.32
N ILE A 64 -6.33 6.29 -0.30
CA ILE A 64 -5.77 5.07 0.32
C ILE A 64 -6.00 5.08 1.83
N PHE A 65 -5.77 6.21 2.51
CA PHE A 65 -6.01 6.31 3.94
C PHE A 65 -7.49 6.20 4.29
N ASP A 66 -8.36 6.88 3.54
CA ASP A 66 -9.82 6.77 3.69
C ASP A 66 -10.31 5.32 3.53
N TRP A 67 -9.79 4.61 2.53
CA TRP A 67 -10.11 3.19 2.33
C TRP A 67 -9.62 2.30 3.49
N LEU A 68 -8.41 2.57 4.01
CA LEU A 68 -7.84 1.81 5.14
C LEU A 68 -8.62 2.02 6.45
N GLU A 69 -9.20 3.20 6.66
CA GLU A 69 -10.06 3.47 7.82
C GLU A 69 -11.45 2.84 7.69
N THR A 70 -11.96 2.74 6.46
CA THR A 70 -13.33 2.27 6.19
C THR A 70 -13.44 0.74 6.01
N ALA A 71 -12.36 0.05 5.65
CA ALA A 71 -12.33 -1.38 5.32
C ALA A 71 -12.09 -2.32 6.52
#